data_AF-A0A6M3JNX8-F1
#
_entry.id   AF-A0A6M3JNX8-F1
#
_cell.length_a   1.000
_cell.length_b   1.000
_cell.length_c   1.000
_cell.angle_alpha   90.00
_cell.angle_beta   90.00
_cell.angle_gamma   90.00
#
_symmetry.space_group_name_H-M   'P 1'
#
loop_
_entity.id
_entity.type
_entity.pdbx_description
1 polymer ?
#
loop_
_entity_poly.entity_id
_entity_poly.type
_entity_poly.pdbx_seq_one_letter_code
_entity_poly.pdbx_strand_id
1 'polypeptide(L)' 'MGGISNHKNRERSVSYEIRSIADNIRSKESRGEDASFERKLLESWAGYKGYEKAGEVLASLGKGTSKQA' A
#
# COMPACT_ATOMS: atom_id res chain seq x y z
N MET A 1 -3.91 28.74 -15.46
CA MET A 1 -4.74 27.57 -15.05
C MET A 1 -3.94 26.31 -15.34
N GLY A 2 -3.59 25.48 -14.34
CA GLY A 2 -2.79 24.26 -14.59
C GLY A 2 -2.40 23.42 -13.36
N GLY A 3 -2.52 23.93 -12.14
CA GLY A 3 -2.02 23.23 -10.94
C GLY A 3 -2.92 22.10 -10.39
N ILE A 4 -4.22 22.10 -10.69
CA ILE A 4 -5.19 21.20 -10.02
C ILE A 4 -5.16 19.79 -10.63
N SER A 5 -4.91 19.67 -11.94
CA SER A 5 -4.92 18.40 -12.66
C SER A 5 -3.74 17.50 -12.28
N ASN A 6 -2.57 18.11 -12.03
CA ASN A 6 -1.34 17.37 -11.77
C ASN A 6 -1.34 16.73 -10.36
N HIS A 7 -1.95 17.41 -9.38
CA HIS A 7 -2.07 16.91 -8.01
C HIS A 7 -3.00 15.68 -7.94
N LYS A 8 -4.20 15.78 -8.54
CA LYS A 8 -5.19 14.69 -8.56
C LYS A 8 -4.70 13.45 -9.32
N ASN A 9 -3.94 13.65 -10.40
CA ASN A 9 -3.36 12.53 -11.15
C ASN A 9 -2.27 11.83 -10.33
N ARG A 10 -1.42 12.59 -9.63
CA ARG A 10 -0.38 12.05 -8.75
C ARG A 10 -0.97 11.24 -7.59
N GLU A 11 -1.99 11.74 -6.91
CA GLU A 11 -2.67 11.01 -5.82
C GLU A 11 -3.32 9.71 -6.31
N ARG A 12 -3.87 9.74 -7.52
CA ARG A 12 -4.44 8.56 -8.17
C ARG A 12 -3.36 7.51 -8.44
N SER A 13 -2.22 7.89 -9.04
CA SER A 13 -1.09 6.98 -9.28
C SER A 13 -0.53 6.38 -8.00
N VAL A 14 -0.26 7.20 -6.97
CA VAL A 14 0.23 6.74 -5.67
C VAL A 14 -0.73 5.74 -5.04
N SER A 15 -2.04 6.00 -5.11
CA SER A 15 -3.06 5.08 -4.61
C SER A 15 -3.12 3.75 -5.37
N TYR A 16 -2.75 3.71 -6.65
CA TYR A 16 -2.66 2.48 -7.43
C TYR A 16 -1.41 1.69 -7.09
N GLU A 17 -0.27 2.36 -6.95
CA GLU A 17 1.00 1.72 -6.59
C GLU A 17 0.93 1.06 -5.22
N ILE A 18 0.41 1.77 -4.21
CA ILE A 18 0.20 1.22 -2.86
C ILE A 18 -0.70 -0.02 -2.89
N ARG A 19 -1.79 0.02 -3.67
CA ARG A 19 -2.71 -1.13 -3.81
C ARG A 19 -2.04 -2.32 -4.49
N SER A 20 -1.29 -2.08 -5.57
CA SER A 20 -0.56 -3.12 -6.29
C SER A 20 0.42 -3.86 -5.38
N ILE A 21 1.18 -3.12 -4.56
CA ILE A 21 2.11 -3.70 -3.59
C ILE A 21 1.34 -4.52 -2.54
N ALA A 22 0.23 -4.00 -2.02
CA ALA A 22 -0.59 -4.69 -1.04
C ALA A 22 -1.20 -6.00 -1.57
N ASP A 23 -1.65 -6.02 -2.82
CA ASP A 23 -2.17 -7.24 -3.45
C ASP A 23 -1.06 -8.26 -3.70
N ASN A 24 0.17 -7.81 -4.01
CA ASN A 24 1.34 -8.68 -4.11
C ASN A 24 1.66 -9.33 -2.74
N ILE A 25 1.63 -8.55 -1.65
CA ILE A 25 1.79 -9.08 -0.28
C ILE A 25 0.77 -10.19 -0.01
N ARG A 26 -0.51 -9.91 -0.24
CA ARG A 26 -1.59 -10.91 -0.03
C ARG A 26 -1.41 -12.15 -0.89
N SER A 27 -1.03 -11.98 -2.16
CA SER A 27 -0.78 -13.11 -3.07
C SER A 27 0.37 -13.97 -2.55
N LYS A 28 1.49 -13.37 -2.15
CA LYS A 28 2.65 -14.07 -1.60
C LYS A 28 2.30 -14.80 -0.31
N GLU A 29 1.65 -14.13 0.63
CA GLU A 29 1.22 -14.72 1.91
C GLU A 29 0.25 -15.88 1.69
N SER A 30 -0.69 -15.77 0.74
CA SER A 30 -1.61 -16.85 0.41
C SER A 30 -0.91 -18.10 -0.16
N ARG A 31 0.28 -17.93 -0.74
CA ARG A 31 1.14 -19.00 -1.25
C ARG A 31 2.20 -19.46 -0.23
N GLY A 32 2.26 -18.82 0.94
CA GLY A 32 3.32 -19.05 1.92
C GLY A 32 4.70 -18.52 1.49
N GLU A 33 4.75 -17.58 0.54
CA GLU A 33 5.98 -16.93 0.08
C GLU A 33 6.36 -15.75 1.00
N ASP A 34 7.64 -15.37 0.98
CA ASP A 34 8.11 -14.20 1.72
C ASP A 34 7.69 -12.88 1.04
N ALA A 35 6.91 -12.09 1.78
CA ALA A 35 6.47 -10.74 1.43
C ALA A 35 7.21 -9.64 2.22
N SER A 36 8.33 -9.97 2.88
CA SER A 36 9.07 -9.03 3.73
C SER A 36 9.56 -7.79 2.97
N PHE A 37 9.96 -7.95 1.71
CA PHE A 37 10.39 -6.86 0.86
C PHE A 37 9.26 -5.85 0.60
N GLU A 38 8.09 -6.32 0.16
CA GLU A 38 6.94 -5.47 -0.12
C GLU A 38 6.41 -4.77 1.13
N ARG A 39 6.41 -5.47 2.27
CA ARG A 39 6.04 -4.88 3.57
C ARG A 39 6.99 -3.74 3.96
N LYS A 40 8.31 -3.94 3.82
CA LYS A 40 9.32 -2.90 4.04
C LYS A 40 9.20 -1.75 3.05
N LEU A 41 8.81 -2.03 1.80
CA LEU A 41 8.57 -0.99 0.80
C LEU A 41 7.41 -0.09 1.19
N LEU A 42 6.27 -0.66 1.64
CA LEU A 42 5.14 0.12 2.16
C LEU A 42 5.50 0.89 3.43
N GLU A 43 6.27 0.30 4.33
CA GLU A 43 6.75 0.97 5.54
C GLU A 43 7.64 2.16 5.19
N SER A 44 8.56 1.98 4.24
CA SER A 44 9.39 3.08 3.74
C SER A 44 8.54 4.19 3.14
N TRP A 45 7.54 3.85 2.31
CA TRP A 45 6.63 4.81 1.70
C TRP A 45 5.80 5.56 2.73
N ALA A 46 5.36 4.91 3.80
CA ALA A 46 4.61 5.57 4.87
C ALA A 46 5.38 6.75 5.52
N GLY A 47 6.72 6.74 5.44
CA GLY A 47 7.57 7.84 5.91
C GLY A 47 7.73 9.01 4.92
N TYR A 48 7.28 8.88 3.66
CA TYR A 48 7.38 9.94 2.65
C TYR A 48 6.11 10.79 2.60
N LYS A 49 6.27 12.11 2.47
CA LYS A 49 5.16 13.06 2.32
C LYS A 49 4.32 12.74 1.08
N GLY A 50 3.01 12.54 1.26
CA GLY A 50 2.08 12.17 0.18
C GLY A 50 1.84 10.66 0.02
N TYR A 51 2.40 9.84 0.90
CA TYR A 51 2.24 8.37 0.93
C TYR A 51 1.68 7.86 2.26
N GLU A 52 1.00 8.72 3.03
CA GLU A 52 0.37 8.39 4.33
C GLU A 52 -0.53 7.13 4.22
N LYS A 53 -1.17 6.96 3.07
CA LYS A 53 -2.01 5.80 2.74
C LYS A 53 -1.26 4.47 2.71
N ALA A 54 0.06 4.48 2.50
CA ALA A 54 0.88 3.27 2.55
C ALA A 54 0.90 2.70 3.98
N GLY A 55 0.97 3.58 5.00
CA GLY A 55 0.90 3.18 6.41
C GLY A 55 -0.45 2.60 6.80
N GLU A 56 -1.55 3.21 6.34
CA GLU A 56 -2.92 2.69 6.56
C GLU A 56 -3.09 1.28 5.96
N VAL A 57 -2.63 1.10 4.72
CA VAL A 57 -2.70 -0.18 4.03
C VAL A 57 -1.83 -1.24 4.70
N LEU A 58 -0.60 -0.87 5.09
CA LEU A 58 0.28 -1.76 5.85
C LEU A 58 -0.34 -2.19 7.18
N ALA A 59 -0.96 -1.26 7.93
CA ALA A 59 -1.68 -1.57 9.16
C ALA A 59 -2.88 -2.51 8.91
N SER A 60 -3.59 -2.33 7.79
CA SER A 60 -4.69 -3.22 7.39
C SER A 60 -4.21 -4.63 7.02
N LEU A 61 -3.01 -4.77 6.44
CA LEU A 61 -2.39 -6.07 6.16
C LEU A 61 -1.92 -6.77 7.45
N GLY A 62 -1.37 -6.01 8.40
CA GLY A 62 -0.98 -6.52 9.72
C GLY A 62 -2.15 -6.98 10.58
N LYS A 63 -3.35 -6.42 10.37
CA LYS A 63 -4.61 -6.88 10.98
C LYS A 63 -5.21 -8.13 10.32
N GLY A 64 -4.44 -8.85 9.50
CA GLY A 64 -4.84 -10.04 8.75
C GLY A 64 -5.96 -10.82 9.41
N THR A 65 -7.17 -10.68 8.85
CA THR A 65 -8.34 -11.54 9.03
C THR A 65 -8.42 -12.22 10.41
N SER A 66 -8.72 -11.45 11.46
CA SER A 66 -9.51 -12.02 12.54
C SER A 66 -10.82 -12.49 11.88
N LYS A 67 -10.94 -13.81 11.75
CA LYS A 67 -12.09 -14.55 11.21
C LYS A 67 -13.38 -13.73 11.38
N GLN A 68 -14.03 -13.38 10.26
CA GLN A 68 -15.49 -13.38 10.32
C GLN A 68 -15.89 -14.81 10.67
N ALA A 69 -16.54 -14.94 11.82
CA ALA A 69 -17.10 -16.18 12.36
C ALA A 69 -18.15 -16.77 11.42
#